data_AF-A0A7S1I9E0-F1
#
_entry.id   AF-A0A7S1I9E0-F1
#
_cell.length_a   1.000
_cell.length_b   1.000
_cell.length_c   1.000
_cell.angle_alpha   90.00
_cell.angle_beta   90.00
_cell.angle_gamma   90.00
#
_symmetry.space_group_name_H-M   'P 1'
#
loop_
_entity.id
_entity.type
_entity.pdbx_description
1 polymer ?
#
loop_
_entity_poly.entity_id
_entity_poly.type
_entity_poly.pdbx_seq_one_letter_code
_entity_poly.pdbx_strand_id
1 'polypeptide(L)'
;MAATMPHVLEDAHFTIYAKTGCTYCDKAEQLLNEFGYPYKKVYDSEYKRFPQIFMNEDNYVGMYQDLVCMLREADEPILSAPKTYTLVPTHQDLWAYYKKQVACFWTPEEIDFADDLNDWATLTDNEKHFVSHVLAFFAGSDGIVNENLTQNFCNHVRLPEVAAAYTFQAAMETIHSETYALLIQTYIKDEHEKERLFNAIETIDGVKRKAEWAITWITKATSFHQRLLAFACVEGIMFSGSFCAIFWLKKRGLLKGLTFSNELISRDEGMHQEFACALYNKLKNKLSTDVVHSIVKGAVEAECHFITEALPCSLIGMNSELMIQYIRFVADRLCAMIDAPKIWNVENPFPFMNLISLETKGNFFEVRNSQYSRPTTVATNFQVDEDF
;
A
#
# COMPACT_ATOMS: atom_id res chain seq x y z
N MET A 1 -11.31 5.78 19.71
CA MET A 1 -12.33 5.06 18.91
C MET A 1 -12.79 6.01 17.82
N ALA A 2 -12.35 5.78 16.58
CA ALA A 2 -12.71 6.64 15.45
C ALA A 2 -14.17 6.36 15.05
N ALA A 3 -14.98 7.42 15.02
CA ALA A 3 -16.38 7.35 14.61
C ALA A 3 -16.47 6.96 13.12
N THR A 4 -17.30 5.96 12.85
CA THR A 4 -17.54 5.34 11.55
C THR A 4 -18.48 6.21 10.69
N MET A 5 -18.01 6.69 9.53
CA MET A 5 -18.49 7.94 8.92
C MET A 5 -19.74 7.99 8.01
N PRO A 6 -20.34 6.96 7.37
CA PRO A 6 -21.32 7.28 6.32
C PRO A 6 -22.74 7.63 6.79
N HIS A 7 -23.11 7.33 8.04
CA HIS A 7 -24.44 7.66 8.59
C HIS A 7 -24.42 8.90 9.50
N VAL A 8 -23.29 9.60 9.60
CA VAL A 8 -23.09 10.59 10.66
C VAL A 8 -23.55 12.00 10.26
N LEU A 9 -23.68 12.28 8.96
CA LEU A 9 -24.06 13.61 8.48
C LEU A 9 -25.55 13.79 8.18
N GLU A 10 -26.37 12.74 8.17
CA GLU A 10 -27.83 12.93 8.14
C GLU A 10 -28.26 13.67 9.42
N ASP A 11 -28.90 14.83 9.25
CA ASP A 11 -29.30 15.75 10.32
C ASP A 11 -28.17 16.28 11.22
N ALA A 12 -26.92 16.27 10.74
CA ALA A 12 -25.79 16.79 11.50
C ALA A 12 -25.91 18.31 11.74
N HIS A 13 -25.63 18.72 12.97
CA HIS A 13 -25.51 20.12 13.36
C HIS A 13 -24.12 20.41 13.91
N PHE A 14 -23.54 21.53 13.51
CA PHE A 14 -22.17 21.87 13.84
C PHE A 14 -22.08 23.00 14.87
N THR A 15 -21.04 22.96 15.71
CA THR A 15 -20.67 24.08 16.56
C THR A 15 -19.25 24.53 16.21
N ILE A 16 -19.09 25.79 15.83
CA ILE A 16 -17.80 26.43 15.59
C ILE A 16 -17.48 27.30 16.81
N TYR A 17 -16.56 26.84 17.65
CA TYR A 17 -15.90 27.72 18.60
C TYR A 17 -14.90 28.58 17.85
N ALA A 18 -15.10 29.89 17.90
CA ALA A 18 -14.42 30.89 17.08
C ALA A 18 -13.76 31.96 17.95
N LYS A 19 -12.86 32.72 17.34
CA LYS A 19 -12.25 33.91 17.92
C LYS A 19 -12.47 35.10 16.98
N THR A 20 -12.70 36.28 17.52
CA THR A 20 -12.85 37.50 16.72
C THR A 20 -11.61 37.73 15.83
N GLY A 21 -11.84 37.97 14.53
CA GLY A 21 -10.77 38.16 13.54
C GLY A 21 -10.12 36.87 13.01
N CYS A 22 -10.65 35.69 13.35
CA CYS A 22 -10.15 34.41 12.88
C CYS A 22 -10.63 34.08 11.45
N THR A 23 -9.74 34.20 10.46
CA THR A 23 -10.05 33.91 9.05
C THR A 23 -10.54 32.47 8.81
N TYR A 24 -9.96 31.47 9.48
CA TYR A 24 -10.37 30.08 9.31
C TYR A 24 -11.73 29.76 9.96
N CYS A 25 -12.14 30.56 10.94
CA CYS A 25 -13.46 30.44 11.56
C CYS A 25 -14.55 30.92 10.59
N ASP A 26 -14.28 32.00 9.84
CA ASP A 26 -15.19 32.51 8.82
C ASP A 26 -15.25 31.58 7.60
N LYS A 27 -14.11 31.00 7.21
CA LYS A 27 -14.07 29.96 6.17
C LYS A 27 -14.84 28.70 6.55
N ALA A 28 -14.78 28.26 7.81
CA ALA A 28 -15.55 27.11 8.29
C ALA A 28 -17.06 27.37 8.18
N GLU A 29 -17.50 28.57 8.57
CA GLU A 29 -18.88 29.02 8.42
C GLU A 29 -19.32 29.05 6.95
N GLN A 30 -18.52 29.61 6.06
CA GLN A 30 -18.82 29.63 4.63
C GLN A 30 -18.98 28.22 4.05
N LEU A 31 -18.12 27.29 4.47
CA LEU A 31 -18.14 25.90 4.01
C LEU A 31 -19.39 25.15 4.48
N LEU A 32 -19.80 25.31 5.75
CA LEU A 32 -21.02 24.69 6.25
C LEU A 32 -22.27 25.22 5.53
N ASN A 33 -22.30 26.52 5.22
CA ASN A 33 -23.35 27.11 4.41
C ASN A 33 -23.38 26.54 2.98
N GLU A 34 -22.22 26.35 2.35
CA GLU A 34 -22.10 25.77 1.01
C GLU A 34 -22.64 24.32 0.95
N PHE A 35 -22.34 23.52 1.97
CA PHE A 35 -22.82 22.14 2.09
C PHE A 35 -24.23 22.02 2.69
N GLY A 36 -24.84 23.14 3.11
CA GLY A 36 -26.21 23.18 3.63
C GLY A 36 -26.39 22.63 5.05
N TYR A 37 -25.34 22.60 5.87
CA TYR A 37 -25.42 22.11 7.25
C TYR A 37 -25.72 23.23 8.25
N PRO A 38 -26.66 23.02 9.19
CA PRO A 38 -26.91 23.99 10.26
C PRO A 38 -25.71 24.08 11.20
N TYR A 39 -25.43 25.29 11.70
CA TYR A 39 -24.33 25.50 12.64
C TYR A 39 -24.59 26.61 13.65
N LYS A 40 -23.85 26.55 14.76
CA LYS A 40 -23.79 27.58 15.82
C LYS A 40 -22.36 28.08 15.97
N LYS A 41 -22.15 29.41 15.99
CA LYS A 41 -20.83 30.02 16.21
C LYS A 41 -20.74 30.57 17.64
N VAL A 42 -19.69 30.21 18.38
CA VAL A 42 -19.50 30.55 19.81
C VAL A 42 -18.15 31.25 19.99
N TYR A 43 -18.14 32.46 20.55
CA TYR A 43 -16.92 33.28 20.68
C TYR A 43 -16.27 33.24 22.08
N ASP A 44 -16.99 32.72 23.07
CA ASP A 44 -16.54 32.68 24.46
C ASP A 44 -16.19 31.22 24.84
N SER A 45 -14.92 30.85 24.68
CA SER A 45 -14.45 29.50 24.98
C SER A 45 -13.01 29.50 25.48
N GLU A 46 -12.66 28.50 26.30
CA GLU A 46 -11.35 28.36 26.91
C GLU A 46 -10.28 27.79 25.95
N TYR A 47 -10.64 27.54 24.70
CA TYR A 47 -9.74 26.91 23.73
C TYR A 47 -8.57 27.82 23.34
N LYS A 48 -7.40 27.20 23.16
CA LYS A 48 -6.16 27.91 22.79
C LYS A 48 -5.98 28.06 21.27
N ARG A 49 -6.67 27.24 20.48
CA ARG A 49 -6.58 27.21 19.01
C ARG A 49 -7.99 27.32 18.42
N PHE A 50 -8.11 27.96 17.26
CA PHE A 50 -9.38 28.25 16.62
C PHE A 50 -9.29 28.05 15.10
N PRO A 51 -10.38 27.59 14.45
CA PRO A 51 -11.64 27.15 15.05
C PRO A 51 -11.52 25.80 15.78
N GLN A 52 -12.37 25.55 16.78
CA GLN A 52 -12.65 24.18 17.25
C GLN A 52 -14.06 23.81 16.79
N ILE A 53 -14.17 22.72 16.05
CA ILE A 53 -15.40 22.34 15.37
C ILE A 53 -15.89 21.04 16.00
N PHE A 54 -17.16 21.05 16.39
CA PHE A 54 -17.87 19.90 16.93
C PHE A 54 -19.09 19.63 16.07
N MET A 55 -19.50 18.38 16.03
CA MET A 55 -20.68 17.88 15.34
C MET A 55 -21.54 17.16 16.35
N ASN A 56 -22.84 17.44 16.33
CA ASN A 56 -23.81 16.86 17.26
C ASN A 56 -23.40 17.04 18.74
N GLU A 57 -22.98 18.26 19.08
CA GLU A 57 -22.51 18.73 20.40
C GLU A 57 -21.20 18.10 20.92
N ASP A 58 -21.07 16.77 20.91
CA ASP A 58 -20.00 16.06 21.58
C ASP A 58 -18.93 15.46 20.64
N ASN A 59 -19.22 15.32 19.34
CA ASN A 59 -18.26 14.72 18.41
C ASN A 59 -17.28 15.79 17.93
N TYR A 60 -16.09 15.78 18.50
CA TYR A 60 -15.01 16.68 18.05
C TYR A 60 -14.58 16.34 16.62
N VAL A 61 -14.77 17.31 15.72
CA VAL A 61 -14.38 17.20 14.30
C VAL A 61 -12.92 17.61 14.12
N GLY A 62 -12.49 18.69 14.79
CA GLY A 62 -11.16 19.24 14.62
C GLY A 62 -11.12 20.74 14.32
N MET A 63 -10.14 21.14 13.52
CA MET A 63 -9.94 22.48 12.98
C MET A 63 -10.61 22.60 11.60
N TYR A 64 -10.44 23.76 10.95
CA TYR A 64 -11.01 24.02 9.62
C TYR A 64 -10.64 22.95 8.57
N GLN A 65 -9.39 22.49 8.56
CA GLN A 65 -8.96 21.51 7.56
C GLN A 65 -9.63 20.15 7.75
N ASP A 66 -9.86 19.74 9.00
CA ASP A 66 -10.53 18.48 9.33
C ASP A 66 -12.00 18.51 8.90
N LEU A 67 -12.68 19.66 9.07
CA LEU A 67 -14.03 19.86 8.55
C LEU A 67 -14.07 19.77 7.02
N VAL A 68 -13.11 20.40 6.32
CA VAL A 68 -13.00 20.31 4.85
C VAL A 68 -12.88 18.85 4.40
N CYS A 69 -12.04 18.07 5.07
CA CYS A 69 -11.84 16.66 4.77
C CYS A 69 -13.11 15.84 5.02
N MET A 70 -13.74 15.99 6.18
CA MET A 70 -14.99 15.29 6.53
C MET A 70 -16.11 15.53 5.53
N LEU A 71 -16.38 16.79 5.18
CA LEU A 71 -17.48 17.13 4.27
C LEU A 71 -17.22 16.64 2.84
N ARG A 72 -15.98 16.73 2.37
CA ARG A 72 -15.60 16.23 1.04
C ARG A 72 -15.66 14.72 0.95
N GLU A 73 -15.24 14.01 2.00
CA GLU A 73 -15.30 12.55 2.06
C GLU A 73 -16.73 12.04 2.11
N ALA A 74 -17.64 12.73 2.81
CA ALA A 74 -19.05 12.36 2.83
C ALA A 74 -19.74 12.52 1.46
N ASP A 75 -19.24 13.42 0.60
CA ASP A 75 -19.70 13.59 -0.78
C ASP A 75 -19.02 12.59 -1.76
N GLU A 76 -18.15 11.69 -1.28
CA GLU A 76 -17.56 10.64 -2.11
C GLU A 76 -18.49 9.43 -2.23
N PRO A 77 -19.03 9.12 -3.43
CA PRO A 77 -19.93 7.98 -3.62
C PRO A 77 -19.27 6.64 -3.26
N ILE A 78 -17.96 6.56 -3.46
CA ILE A 78 -17.09 5.41 -3.21
C ILE A 78 -16.88 5.12 -1.72
N LEU A 79 -17.09 6.11 -0.85
CA LEU A 79 -16.98 5.93 0.61
C LEU A 79 -18.35 5.67 1.27
N SER A 80 -19.43 5.64 0.49
CA SER A 80 -20.79 5.42 1.00
C SER A 80 -20.98 4.00 1.55
N ALA A 81 -21.81 3.87 2.59
CA ALA A 81 -22.14 2.56 3.14
C ALA A 81 -22.99 1.72 2.17
N PRO A 82 -22.82 0.38 2.16
CA PRO A 82 -23.66 -0.50 1.38
C PRO A 82 -25.09 -0.48 1.94
N LYS A 83 -26.08 -0.45 1.05
CA LYS A 83 -27.50 -0.48 1.42
C LYS A 83 -27.96 -1.86 1.92
N THR A 84 -27.20 -2.90 1.61
CA THR A 84 -27.54 -4.30 1.88
C THR A 84 -26.30 -5.08 2.27
N TYR A 85 -26.47 -6.13 3.08
CA TYR A 85 -25.40 -7.09 3.38
C TYR A 85 -25.21 -8.15 2.28
N THR A 86 -26.11 -8.22 1.31
CA THR A 86 -25.95 -9.12 0.15
C THR A 86 -24.85 -8.62 -0.77
N LEU A 87 -23.87 -9.47 -1.08
CA LEU A 87 -22.79 -9.16 -2.00
C LEU A 87 -23.31 -9.13 -3.45
N VAL A 88 -23.57 -7.93 -3.96
CA VAL A 88 -23.91 -7.69 -5.37
C VAL A 88 -22.99 -6.57 -5.88
N PRO A 89 -21.96 -6.90 -6.68
CA PRO A 89 -21.04 -5.89 -7.19
C PRO A 89 -21.73 -4.86 -8.12
N THR A 90 -21.75 -3.60 -7.72
CA THR A 90 -22.18 -2.44 -8.51
C THR A 90 -21.04 -1.86 -9.35
N HIS A 91 -19.79 -2.00 -8.92
CA HIS A 91 -18.58 -1.57 -9.62
C HIS A 91 -17.83 -2.77 -10.21
N GLN A 92 -18.26 -3.21 -11.39
CA GLN A 92 -17.68 -4.37 -12.08
C GLN A 92 -16.20 -4.21 -12.42
N ASP A 93 -15.74 -2.97 -12.64
CA ASP A 93 -14.34 -2.66 -12.88
C ASP A 93 -13.47 -2.83 -11.62
N LEU A 94 -13.97 -2.44 -10.45
CA LEU A 94 -13.29 -2.72 -9.16
C LEU A 94 -13.36 -4.20 -8.81
N TRP A 95 -14.49 -4.86 -9.07
CA TRP A 95 -14.63 -6.30 -8.88
C TRP A 95 -13.63 -7.09 -9.72
N ALA A 96 -13.33 -6.63 -10.94
CA ALA A 96 -12.34 -7.27 -11.80
C ALA A 96 -10.94 -7.28 -11.17
N TYR A 97 -10.55 -6.24 -10.40
CA TYR A 97 -9.29 -6.25 -9.65
C TYR A 97 -9.28 -7.32 -8.56
N TYR A 98 -10.34 -7.43 -7.77
CA TYR A 98 -10.48 -8.52 -6.80
C TYR A 98 -10.35 -9.89 -7.48
N LYS A 99 -11.06 -10.12 -8.60
CA LYS A 99 -10.98 -11.39 -9.33
C LYS A 99 -9.58 -11.65 -9.90
N LYS A 100 -8.87 -10.60 -10.33
CA LYS A 100 -7.47 -10.67 -10.79
C LYS A 100 -6.55 -11.09 -9.64
N GLN A 101 -6.68 -10.48 -8.46
CA GLN A 101 -5.90 -10.86 -7.27
C GLN A 101 -6.16 -12.31 -6.86
N VAL A 102 -7.43 -12.74 -6.78
CA VAL A 102 -7.81 -14.13 -6.49
C VAL A 102 -7.19 -15.10 -7.50
N ALA A 103 -7.19 -14.74 -8.78
CA ALA A 103 -6.57 -15.55 -9.83
C ALA A 103 -5.05 -15.62 -9.72
N CYS A 104 -4.41 -14.83 -8.86
CA CYS A 104 -2.97 -14.83 -8.64
C CYS A 104 -2.54 -15.47 -7.30
N PHE A 105 -3.47 -16.00 -6.51
CA PHE A 105 -3.19 -16.68 -5.23
C PHE A 105 -2.03 -17.67 -5.33
N TRP A 106 -1.17 -17.67 -4.32
CA TRP A 106 -0.05 -18.60 -4.15
C TRP A 106 0.26 -18.76 -2.66
N THR A 107 0.97 -19.82 -2.29
CA THR A 107 1.44 -20.03 -0.90
C THR A 107 2.97 -20.20 -0.84
N PRO A 108 3.60 -19.96 0.33
CA PRO A 108 5.05 -20.04 0.45
C PRO A 108 5.62 -21.43 0.12
N GLU A 109 4.84 -22.50 0.30
CA GLU A 109 5.23 -23.87 -0.04
C GLU A 109 5.44 -24.11 -1.54
N GLU A 110 4.97 -23.20 -2.39
CA GLU A 110 5.22 -23.26 -3.84
C GLU A 110 6.65 -22.84 -4.20
N ILE A 111 7.42 -22.28 -3.24
CA ILE A 111 8.76 -21.76 -3.47
C ILE A 111 9.80 -22.79 -3.00
N ASP A 112 10.68 -23.20 -3.93
CA ASP A 112 11.81 -24.08 -3.63
C ASP A 112 13.09 -23.27 -3.32
N PHE A 113 13.60 -23.45 -2.10
CA PHE A 113 14.84 -22.82 -1.63
C PHE A 113 16.04 -23.77 -1.59
N ALA A 114 15.92 -25.00 -2.11
CA ALA A 114 16.95 -26.03 -1.97
C ALA A 114 18.32 -25.62 -2.52
N ASP A 115 18.34 -24.96 -3.67
CA ASP A 115 19.57 -24.51 -4.33
C ASP A 115 20.12 -23.19 -3.74
N ASP A 116 19.28 -22.40 -3.06
CA ASP A 116 19.65 -21.05 -2.62
C ASP A 116 20.77 -21.06 -1.58
N LEU A 117 20.86 -22.09 -0.74
CA LEU A 117 21.94 -22.20 0.26
C LEU A 117 23.31 -22.40 -0.40
N ASN A 118 23.35 -23.07 -1.54
CA ASN A 118 24.60 -23.26 -2.30
C ASN A 118 25.05 -21.91 -2.88
N ASP A 119 24.13 -21.19 -3.51
CA ASP A 119 24.39 -19.84 -4.03
C ASP A 119 24.79 -18.90 -2.89
N TRP A 120 24.04 -18.89 -1.80
CA TRP A 120 24.29 -18.07 -0.61
C TRP A 120 25.70 -18.26 -0.08
N ALA A 121 26.20 -19.50 -0.01
CA ALA A 121 27.56 -19.77 0.44
C ALA A 121 28.62 -19.09 -0.44
N THR A 122 28.37 -18.97 -1.74
CA THR A 122 29.30 -18.36 -2.71
C THR A 122 29.23 -16.83 -2.81
N LEU A 123 28.17 -16.22 -2.26
CA LEU A 123 28.02 -14.76 -2.26
C LEU A 123 29.12 -14.08 -1.44
N THR A 124 29.53 -12.90 -1.91
CA THR A 124 30.42 -12.00 -1.18
C THR A 124 29.74 -11.47 0.08
N ASP A 125 30.52 -11.02 1.06
CA ASP A 125 29.97 -10.45 2.30
C ASP A 125 29.10 -9.21 2.03
N ASN A 126 29.45 -8.42 1.00
CA ASN A 126 28.65 -7.27 0.56
C ASN A 126 27.29 -7.70 0.00
N GLU A 127 27.24 -8.77 -0.80
CA GLU A 127 25.99 -9.30 -1.35
C GLU A 127 25.11 -9.91 -0.26
N LYS A 128 25.71 -10.68 0.66
CA LYS A 128 25.00 -11.23 1.82
C LYS A 128 24.43 -10.12 2.70
N HIS A 129 25.23 -9.09 2.98
CA HIS A 129 24.81 -7.92 3.73
C HIS A 129 23.65 -7.19 3.04
N PHE A 130 23.76 -6.97 1.73
CA PHE A 130 22.71 -6.33 0.96
C PHE A 130 21.39 -7.13 1.00
N VAL A 131 21.45 -8.42 0.66
CA VAL A 131 20.25 -9.27 0.62
C VAL A 131 19.62 -9.41 2.02
N SER A 132 20.42 -9.61 3.07
CA SER A 132 19.87 -9.76 4.42
C SER A 132 19.14 -8.50 4.91
N HIS A 133 19.67 -7.31 4.60
CA HIS A 133 19.06 -6.04 5.02
C HIS A 133 17.84 -5.67 4.17
N VAL A 134 17.81 -6.04 2.88
CA VAL A 134 16.60 -5.93 2.05
C VAL A 134 15.49 -6.82 2.60
N LEU A 135 15.78 -8.07 2.95
CA LEU A 135 14.78 -8.99 3.52
C LEU A 135 14.26 -8.51 4.87
N ALA A 136 15.15 -8.01 5.73
CA ALA A 136 14.79 -7.44 7.02
C ALA A 136 13.87 -6.22 6.88
N PHE A 137 14.13 -5.37 5.89
CA PHE A 137 13.27 -4.24 5.56
C PHE A 137 11.87 -4.70 5.12
N PHE A 138 11.79 -5.68 4.22
CA PHE A 138 10.51 -6.21 3.75
C PHE A 138 9.69 -6.83 4.89
N ALA A 139 10.30 -7.70 5.69
CA ALA A 139 9.64 -8.39 6.79
C ALA A 139 8.99 -7.42 7.80
N GLY A 140 9.62 -6.28 8.09
CA GLY A 140 9.04 -5.27 8.97
C GLY A 140 7.99 -4.38 8.29
N SER A 141 8.13 -4.12 6.99
CA SER A 141 7.30 -3.14 6.28
C SER A 141 5.91 -3.68 5.92
N ASP A 142 5.80 -4.96 5.53
CA ASP A 142 4.51 -5.58 5.22
C ASP A 142 3.59 -5.62 6.44
N GLY A 143 4.16 -5.73 7.65
CA GLY A 143 3.41 -5.60 8.90
C GLY A 143 2.74 -4.23 9.05
N ILE A 144 3.44 -3.14 8.70
CA ILE A 144 2.92 -1.77 8.72
C ILE A 144 1.82 -1.59 7.66
N VAL A 145 2.02 -2.14 6.47
CA VAL A 145 1.04 -2.14 5.37
C VAL A 145 -0.25 -2.85 5.79
N ASN A 146 -0.12 -4.05 6.37
CA ASN A 146 -1.24 -4.87 6.78
C ASN A 146 -2.03 -4.24 7.94
N GLU A 147 -1.37 -3.62 8.92
CA GLU A 147 -2.04 -2.85 9.97
C GLU A 147 -2.87 -1.70 9.37
N ASN A 148 -2.31 -0.97 8.39
CA ASN A 148 -3.03 0.10 7.74
C ASN A 148 -4.24 -0.39 6.92
N LEU A 149 -4.11 -1.50 6.19
CA LEU A 149 -5.22 -2.10 5.47
C LEU A 149 -6.36 -2.51 6.40
N THR A 150 -6.04 -3.29 7.43
CA THR A 150 -7.02 -3.91 8.32
C THR A 150 -7.66 -2.90 9.28
N GLN A 151 -6.89 -1.97 9.83
CA GLN A 151 -7.38 -1.00 10.82
C GLN A 151 -7.91 0.29 10.19
N ASN A 152 -7.41 0.71 9.03
CA ASN A 152 -7.83 1.96 8.39
C ASN A 152 -8.66 1.73 7.13
N PHE A 153 -8.11 1.13 6.07
CA PHE A 153 -8.78 1.10 4.77
C PHE A 153 -10.07 0.27 4.77
N CYS A 154 -10.05 -0.94 5.33
CA CYS A 154 -11.22 -1.81 5.46
C CYS A 154 -12.35 -1.17 6.29
N ASN A 155 -12.00 -0.27 7.22
CA ASN A 155 -12.97 0.44 8.04
C ASN A 155 -13.55 1.70 7.36
N HIS A 156 -12.76 2.36 6.50
CA HIS A 156 -13.16 3.57 5.78
C HIS A 156 -14.00 3.26 4.53
N VAL A 157 -13.58 2.31 3.69
CA VAL A 157 -14.28 2.00 2.43
C VAL A 157 -15.21 0.83 2.62
N ARG A 158 -16.52 1.05 2.39
CA ARG A 158 -17.54 0.03 2.66
C ARG A 158 -18.17 -0.59 1.41
N LEU A 159 -17.71 -0.20 0.21
CA LEU A 159 -18.13 -0.88 -1.01
C LEU A 159 -17.72 -2.36 -0.96
N PRO A 160 -18.64 -3.31 -1.20
CA PRO A 160 -18.36 -4.74 -1.07
C PRO A 160 -17.18 -5.23 -1.94
N GLU A 161 -16.99 -4.67 -3.13
CA GLU A 161 -15.91 -5.03 -4.05
C GLU A 161 -14.56 -4.54 -3.56
N VAL A 162 -14.53 -3.35 -2.95
CA VAL A 162 -13.33 -2.78 -2.38
C VAL A 162 -12.95 -3.52 -1.11
N ALA A 163 -13.94 -3.82 -0.26
CA ALA A 163 -13.73 -4.64 0.93
C ALA A 163 -13.21 -6.04 0.58
N ALA A 164 -13.75 -6.67 -0.47
CA ALA A 164 -13.27 -7.96 -0.96
C ALA A 164 -11.83 -7.90 -1.46
N ALA A 165 -11.49 -6.87 -2.26
CA ALA A 165 -10.12 -6.65 -2.72
C ALA A 165 -9.15 -6.42 -1.55
N TYR A 166 -9.48 -5.54 -0.60
CA TYR A 166 -8.60 -5.28 0.55
C TYR A 166 -8.46 -6.46 1.51
N THR A 167 -9.51 -7.27 1.69
CA THR A 167 -9.43 -8.47 2.52
C THR A 167 -8.52 -9.52 1.87
N PHE A 168 -8.60 -9.67 0.54
CA PHE A 168 -7.71 -10.56 -0.17
C PHE A 168 -6.27 -10.04 -0.18
N GLN A 169 -6.07 -8.74 -0.41
CA GLN A 169 -4.77 -8.09 -0.28
C GLN A 169 -4.16 -8.34 1.10
N ALA A 170 -4.87 -8.06 2.20
CA ALA A 170 -4.38 -8.30 3.56
C ALA A 170 -4.00 -9.77 3.84
N ALA A 171 -4.70 -10.72 3.23
CA ALA A 171 -4.32 -12.13 3.28
C ALA A 171 -3.00 -12.38 2.53
N MET A 172 -2.82 -11.78 1.35
CA MET A 172 -1.57 -11.88 0.60
C MET A 172 -0.40 -11.19 1.30
N GLU A 173 -0.58 -10.02 1.93
CA GLU A 173 0.46 -9.36 2.76
C GLU A 173 0.96 -10.29 3.89
N THR A 174 0.07 -11.12 4.43
CA THR A 174 0.44 -12.13 5.45
C THR A 174 1.31 -13.23 4.85
N ILE A 175 0.98 -13.68 3.63
CA ILE A 175 1.77 -14.66 2.88
C ILE A 175 3.13 -14.09 2.48
N HIS A 176 3.20 -12.81 2.11
CA HIS A 176 4.45 -12.10 1.82
C HIS A 176 5.33 -12.04 3.08
N SER A 177 4.75 -11.62 4.21
CA SER A 177 5.43 -11.57 5.51
C SER A 177 6.00 -12.93 5.92
N GLU A 178 5.21 -14.01 5.77
CA GLU A 178 5.68 -15.38 6.01
C GLU A 178 6.84 -15.77 5.08
N THR A 179 6.73 -15.44 3.79
CA THR A 179 7.77 -15.72 2.80
C THR A 179 9.09 -15.00 3.15
N TYR A 180 9.04 -13.73 3.54
CA TYR A 180 10.23 -13.00 3.98
C TYR A 180 10.83 -13.59 5.27
N ALA A 181 10.00 -14.01 6.22
CA ALA A 181 10.46 -14.69 7.42
C ALA A 181 11.16 -16.02 7.09
N LEU A 182 10.60 -16.82 6.17
CA LEU A 182 11.20 -18.07 5.71
C LEU A 182 12.55 -17.84 5.01
N LEU A 183 12.67 -16.79 4.18
CA LEU A 183 13.93 -16.42 3.53
C LEU A 183 15.01 -16.05 4.57
N ILE A 184 14.67 -15.23 5.56
CA ILE A 184 15.59 -14.87 6.65
C ILE A 184 16.02 -16.12 7.44
N GLN A 185 15.06 -16.98 7.83
CA GLN A 185 15.34 -18.23 8.55
C GLN A 185 16.21 -19.20 7.74
N THR A 186 16.04 -19.21 6.42
CA THR A 186 16.80 -20.06 5.51
C THR A 186 18.25 -19.58 5.42
N TYR A 187 18.47 -18.30 5.11
CA TYR A 187 19.80 -17.77 4.82
C TYR A 187 20.64 -17.44 6.05
N ILE A 188 20.01 -16.97 7.12
CA ILE A 188 20.71 -16.50 8.32
C ILE A 188 20.69 -17.61 9.35
N LYS A 189 21.87 -18.18 9.64
CA LYS A 189 22.01 -19.27 10.63
C LYS A 189 22.25 -18.77 12.05
N ASP A 190 22.86 -17.60 12.21
CA ASP A 190 23.10 -16.99 13.52
C ASP A 190 21.80 -16.45 14.12
N GLU A 191 21.43 -16.90 15.32
CA GLU A 191 20.18 -16.51 15.97
C GLU A 191 20.16 -15.04 16.41
N HIS A 192 21.31 -14.50 16.82
CA HIS A 192 21.40 -13.11 17.25
C HIS A 192 21.25 -12.16 16.06
N GLU A 193 21.85 -12.48 14.93
CA GLU A 193 21.67 -11.73 13.69
C GLU A 193 20.23 -11.84 13.17
N LYS A 194 19.59 -13.02 13.27
CA LYS A 194 18.16 -13.16 12.96
C LYS A 194 17.30 -12.24 13.81
N GLU A 195 17.50 -12.22 15.12
CA GLU A 195 16.77 -11.33 16.03
C GLU A 195 17.00 -9.86 15.70
N ARG A 196 18.24 -9.47 15.37
CA ARG A 196 18.56 -8.10 14.94
C ARG A 196 17.81 -7.71 13.67
N LEU A 197 17.75 -8.59 12.68
CA LEU A 197 17.09 -8.37 11.40
C LEU A 197 15.55 -8.33 11.53
N PHE A 198 14.95 -9.17 12.37
CA PHE A 198 13.51 -9.10 12.62
C PHE A 198 13.08 -7.80 13.32
N ASN A 199 13.99 -7.17 14.06
CA ASN A 199 13.77 -5.86 14.71
C ASN A 199 14.34 -4.68 13.91
N ALA A 200 14.52 -4.83 12.59
CA ALA A 200 15.20 -3.86 11.72
C ALA A 200 14.65 -2.43 11.76
N ILE A 201 13.35 -2.24 12.03
CA ILE A 201 12.76 -0.90 12.17
C ILE A 201 13.40 -0.11 13.31
N GLU A 202 13.76 -0.79 14.40
CA GLU A 202 14.40 -0.17 15.57
C GLU A 202 15.93 -0.20 15.48
N THR A 203 16.50 -1.16 14.73
CA THR A 203 17.94 -1.44 14.73
C THR A 203 18.69 -0.95 13.48
N ILE A 204 17.99 -0.52 12.42
CA ILE A 204 18.59 -0.10 11.13
C ILE A 204 18.05 1.27 10.69
N ASP A 205 18.90 2.29 10.74
CA ASP A 205 18.52 3.69 10.47
C ASP A 205 17.86 3.91 9.09
N GLY A 206 18.34 3.20 8.06
CA GLY A 206 17.77 3.27 6.71
C GLY A 206 16.32 2.80 6.63
N VAL A 207 15.99 1.74 7.37
CA VAL A 207 14.64 1.18 7.48
C VAL A 207 13.74 2.14 8.24
N LYS A 208 14.26 2.71 9.34
CA LYS A 208 13.52 3.63 10.20
C LYS A 208 12.97 4.84 9.44
N ARG A 209 13.78 5.55 8.65
CA ARG A 209 13.32 6.76 7.93
C ARG A 209 12.20 6.44 6.93
N LYS A 210 12.29 5.26 6.30
CA LYS A 210 11.30 4.78 5.34
C LYS A 210 9.99 4.41 6.03
N ALA A 211 10.07 3.68 7.16
CA ALA A 211 8.94 3.39 8.02
C ALA A 211 8.28 4.67 8.56
N GLU A 212 9.07 5.66 9.00
CA GLU A 212 8.57 6.96 9.51
C GLU A 212 7.76 7.72 8.47
N TRP A 213 8.16 7.66 7.19
CA TRP A 213 7.38 8.26 6.10
C TRP A 213 6.02 7.56 5.96
N ALA A 214 5.99 6.22 5.93
CA ALA A 214 4.74 5.46 5.82
C ALA A 214 3.83 5.70 7.03
N ILE A 215 4.36 5.58 8.25
CA ILE A 215 3.64 5.82 9.51
C ILE A 215 3.07 7.24 9.56
N THR A 216 3.80 8.24 9.06
CA THR A 216 3.31 9.63 9.00
C THR A 216 2.03 9.74 8.18
N TRP A 217 1.96 9.08 7.01
CA TRP A 217 0.75 9.11 6.19
C TRP A 217 -0.36 8.22 6.72
N ILE A 218 -0.03 7.13 7.42
CA ILE A 218 -1.03 6.28 8.09
C ILE A 218 -1.71 7.05 9.23
N THR A 219 -0.92 7.77 10.03
CA THR A 219 -1.39 8.35 11.31
C THR A 219 -1.78 9.83 11.25
N LYS A 220 -1.15 10.62 10.36
CA LYS A 220 -1.30 12.09 10.33
C LYS A 220 -1.93 12.63 9.06
N ALA A 221 -2.20 11.79 8.07
CA ALA A 221 -2.83 12.25 6.84
C ALA A 221 -4.26 12.74 7.12
N THR A 222 -4.55 13.95 6.64
CA THR A 222 -5.79 14.67 6.95
C THR A 222 -7.02 14.12 6.22
N SER A 223 -6.83 13.42 5.11
CA SER A 223 -7.93 12.88 4.30
C SER A 223 -7.66 11.48 3.78
N PHE A 224 -8.73 10.76 3.49
CA PHE A 224 -8.71 9.49 2.77
C PHE A 224 -7.95 9.59 1.45
N HIS A 225 -8.14 10.68 0.68
CA HIS A 225 -7.45 10.89 -0.59
C HIS A 225 -5.92 10.94 -0.44
N GLN A 226 -5.44 11.63 0.59
CA GLN A 226 -4.00 11.67 0.90
C GLN A 226 -3.51 10.30 1.36
N ARG A 227 -4.25 9.62 2.24
CA ARG A 227 -3.92 8.27 2.71
C ARG A 227 -3.83 7.29 1.55
N LEU A 228 -4.81 7.30 0.64
CA LEU A 228 -4.87 6.40 -0.51
C LEU A 228 -3.72 6.64 -1.48
N LEU A 229 -3.39 7.91 -1.77
CA LEU A 229 -2.25 8.22 -2.65
C LEU A 229 -0.92 7.84 -1.99
N ALA A 230 -0.75 8.14 -0.70
CA ALA A 230 0.44 7.73 0.03
C ALA A 230 0.57 6.21 0.08
N PHE A 231 -0.53 5.50 0.27
CA PHE A 231 -0.58 4.04 0.21
C PHE A 231 -0.15 3.51 -1.16
N ALA A 232 -0.67 4.07 -2.27
CA ALA A 232 -0.21 3.70 -3.61
C ALA A 232 1.30 3.95 -3.82
N CYS A 233 1.89 4.93 -3.12
CA CYS A 233 3.34 5.15 -3.12
C CYS A 233 4.10 4.12 -2.28
N VAL A 234 3.53 3.62 -1.17
CA VAL A 234 4.12 2.52 -0.39
C VAL A 234 4.24 1.27 -1.27
N GLU A 235 3.10 0.79 -1.78
CA GLU A 235 3.02 -0.42 -2.63
C GLU A 235 3.91 -0.31 -3.88
N GLY A 236 3.93 0.87 -4.49
CA GLY A 236 4.49 1.04 -5.84
C GLY A 236 5.86 1.67 -5.95
N ILE A 237 6.24 2.57 -5.04
CA ILE A 237 7.51 3.32 -5.09
C ILE A 237 8.46 2.79 -4.02
N MET A 238 7.98 2.64 -2.78
CA MET A 238 8.84 2.33 -1.64
C MET A 238 9.42 0.92 -1.67
N PHE A 239 8.96 0.01 -2.52
CA PHE A 239 9.62 -1.29 -2.69
C PHE A 239 10.36 -1.43 -4.02
N SER A 240 10.25 -0.44 -4.90
CA SER A 240 10.66 -0.55 -6.30
C SER A 240 12.17 -0.77 -6.48
N GLY A 241 13.01 -0.10 -5.69
CA GLY A 241 14.47 -0.24 -5.75
C GLY A 241 14.92 -1.62 -5.27
N SER A 242 14.34 -2.12 -4.17
CA SER A 242 14.60 -3.46 -3.65
C SER A 242 14.19 -4.56 -4.64
N PHE A 243 12.98 -4.46 -5.22
CA PHE A 243 12.54 -5.42 -6.25
C PHE A 243 13.46 -5.41 -7.47
N CYS A 244 13.85 -4.23 -7.95
CA CYS A 244 14.79 -4.09 -9.06
C CYS A 244 16.16 -4.70 -8.73
N ALA A 245 16.65 -4.52 -7.50
CA ALA A 245 17.89 -5.08 -7.03
C ALA A 245 17.87 -6.62 -6.94
N ILE A 246 16.75 -7.22 -6.53
CA ILE A 246 16.61 -8.69 -6.54
C ILE A 246 16.52 -9.21 -7.98
N PHE A 247 15.83 -8.51 -8.88
CA PHE A 247 15.84 -8.86 -10.30
C PHE A 247 17.22 -8.77 -10.96
N TRP A 248 18.09 -7.91 -10.45
CA TRP A 248 19.49 -7.91 -10.84
C TRP A 248 20.22 -9.21 -10.44
N LEU A 249 19.91 -9.78 -9.28
CA LEU A 249 20.43 -11.10 -8.88
C LEU A 249 19.86 -12.22 -9.77
N LYS A 250 18.58 -12.14 -10.16
CA LYS A 250 17.98 -13.06 -11.15
C LYS A 250 18.74 -13.04 -12.46
N LYS A 251 19.07 -11.84 -12.97
CA LYS A 251 19.85 -11.68 -14.20
C LYS A 251 21.25 -12.31 -14.10
N ARG A 252 21.81 -12.39 -12.89
CA ARG A 252 23.09 -13.06 -12.60
C ARG A 252 22.96 -14.56 -12.36
N GLY A 253 21.74 -15.10 -12.34
CA GLY A 253 21.46 -16.52 -12.13
C GLY A 253 21.63 -16.99 -10.68
N LEU A 254 21.42 -16.10 -9.71
CA LEU A 254 21.63 -16.36 -8.29
C LEU A 254 20.31 -16.41 -7.52
N LEU A 255 20.25 -17.23 -6.46
CA LEU A 255 19.17 -17.29 -5.47
C LEU A 255 17.80 -17.47 -6.16
N LYS A 256 17.59 -18.63 -6.77
CA LYS A 256 16.37 -18.92 -7.55
C LYS A 256 15.10 -18.83 -6.70
N GLY A 257 15.14 -19.32 -5.46
CA GLY A 257 14.02 -19.22 -4.53
C GLY A 257 13.69 -17.77 -4.18
N LEU A 258 14.69 -16.97 -3.81
CA LEU A 258 14.53 -15.51 -3.59
C LEU A 258 13.97 -14.79 -4.81
N THR A 259 14.51 -15.07 -5.99
CA THR A 259 14.15 -14.34 -7.20
C THR A 259 12.76 -14.74 -7.71
N PHE A 260 12.38 -16.00 -7.55
CA PHE A 260 11.02 -16.46 -7.82
C PHE A 260 10.00 -15.89 -6.85
N SER A 261 10.29 -15.87 -5.54
CA SER A 261 9.40 -15.23 -4.57
C SER A 261 9.24 -13.73 -4.85
N ASN A 262 10.31 -13.05 -5.22
CA ASN A 262 10.28 -11.64 -5.64
C ASN A 262 9.43 -11.41 -6.90
N GLU A 263 9.36 -12.37 -7.85
CA GLU A 263 8.43 -12.29 -8.99
C GLU A 263 6.97 -12.34 -8.56
N LEU A 264 6.64 -13.22 -7.61
CA LEU A 264 5.28 -13.35 -7.09
C LEU A 264 4.87 -12.10 -6.32
N ILE A 265 5.71 -11.65 -5.39
CA ILE A 265 5.42 -10.50 -4.53
C ILE A 265 5.38 -9.20 -5.34
N SER A 266 6.38 -8.92 -6.18
CA SER A 266 6.38 -7.68 -6.98
C SER A 266 5.21 -7.58 -7.98
N ARG A 267 4.68 -8.73 -8.44
CA ARG A 267 3.45 -8.78 -9.22
C ARG A 267 2.24 -8.39 -8.38
N ASP A 268 2.14 -8.93 -7.18
CA ASP A 268 1.04 -8.64 -6.25
C ASP A 268 1.04 -7.15 -5.87
N GLU A 269 2.18 -6.60 -5.49
CA GLU A 269 2.37 -5.16 -5.22
C GLU A 269 1.99 -4.28 -6.43
N GLY A 270 2.32 -4.74 -7.64
CA GLY A 270 1.88 -4.08 -8.86
C GLY A 270 0.35 -4.04 -8.98
N MET A 271 -0.34 -5.13 -8.65
CA MET A 271 -1.81 -5.18 -8.66
C MET A 271 -2.43 -4.35 -7.54
N HIS A 272 -1.82 -4.31 -6.37
CA HIS A 272 -2.27 -3.49 -5.25
C HIS A 272 -2.15 -1.99 -5.58
N GLN A 273 -1.01 -1.57 -6.17
CA GLN A 273 -0.82 -0.21 -6.67
C GLN A 273 -1.86 0.14 -7.75
N GLU A 274 -2.06 -0.75 -8.73
CA GLU A 274 -3.07 -0.55 -9.77
C GLU A 274 -4.47 -0.36 -9.18
N PHE A 275 -4.82 -1.17 -8.18
CA PHE A 275 -6.11 -1.08 -7.49
C PHE A 275 -6.24 0.24 -6.72
N ALA A 276 -5.22 0.64 -5.96
CA ALA A 276 -5.20 1.92 -5.24
C ALA A 276 -5.33 3.12 -6.20
N CYS A 277 -4.67 3.08 -7.36
CA CYS A 277 -4.80 4.10 -8.40
C CYS A 277 -6.21 4.11 -9.03
N ALA A 278 -6.78 2.94 -9.33
CA ALA A 278 -8.14 2.83 -9.86
C ALA A 278 -9.18 3.37 -8.86
N LEU A 279 -9.01 3.08 -7.58
CA LEU A 279 -9.80 3.61 -6.49
C LEU A 279 -9.65 5.13 -6.39
N TYR A 280 -8.41 5.63 -6.46
CA TYR A 280 -8.11 7.06 -6.47
C TYR A 280 -8.81 7.75 -7.63
N ASN A 281 -8.79 7.16 -8.84
CA ASN A 281 -9.42 7.68 -10.04
C ASN A 281 -10.95 7.76 -9.97
N LYS A 282 -11.58 7.03 -9.04
CA LYS A 282 -13.02 7.16 -8.78
C LYS A 282 -13.40 8.26 -7.79
N LEU A 283 -12.45 8.82 -7.06
CA LEU A 283 -12.71 9.94 -6.15
C LEU A 283 -13.16 11.18 -6.93
N LYS A 284 -14.25 11.82 -6.50
CA LYS A 284 -14.77 13.06 -7.07
C LYS A 284 -13.84 14.23 -6.76
N ASN A 285 -13.40 14.34 -5.51
CA ASN A 285 -12.64 15.48 -5.00
C ASN A 285 -11.13 15.22 -5.05
N LYS A 286 -10.53 15.19 -6.24
CA LYS A 286 -9.08 14.95 -6.43
C LYS A 286 -8.20 15.92 -5.62
N LEU A 287 -7.03 15.44 -5.23
CA LEU A 287 -6.00 16.31 -4.65
C LEU A 287 -5.45 17.26 -5.73
N SER A 288 -4.99 18.44 -5.30
CA SER A 288 -4.27 19.33 -6.21
C SER A 288 -2.95 18.70 -6.64
N THR A 289 -2.48 19.06 -7.84
CA THR A 289 -1.20 18.59 -8.38
C THR A 289 -0.03 18.83 -7.42
N ASP A 290 -0.02 19.97 -6.72
CA ASP A 290 1.03 20.28 -5.73
C ASP A 290 1.06 19.27 -4.57
N VAL A 291 -0.11 18.89 -4.06
CA VAL A 291 -0.21 17.89 -2.98
C VAL A 291 0.19 16.51 -3.49
N VAL A 292 -0.27 16.13 -4.69
CA VAL A 292 0.12 14.86 -5.33
C VAL A 292 1.64 14.79 -5.48
N HIS A 293 2.24 15.82 -6.07
CA HIS A 293 3.69 15.89 -6.28
C HIS A 293 4.46 15.90 -4.98
N SER A 294 3.97 16.56 -3.93
CA SER A 294 4.61 16.56 -2.62
C SER A 294 4.66 15.15 -2.01
N ILE A 295 3.57 14.39 -2.09
CA ILE A 295 3.52 13.01 -1.58
C ILE A 295 4.48 12.12 -2.38
N VAL A 296 4.39 12.16 -3.71
CA VAL A 296 5.21 11.32 -4.60
C VAL A 296 6.71 11.64 -4.44
N LYS A 297 7.09 12.92 -4.36
CA LYS A 297 8.48 13.33 -4.11
C LYS A 297 8.99 12.79 -2.77
N GLY A 298 8.18 12.89 -1.71
CA GLY A 298 8.55 12.35 -0.40
C GLY A 298 8.82 10.85 -0.43
N ALA A 299 7.99 10.08 -1.16
CA ALA A 299 8.20 8.64 -1.32
C ALA A 299 9.48 8.33 -2.11
N VAL A 300 9.73 9.05 -3.22
CA VAL A 300 10.94 8.89 -4.03
C VAL A 300 12.20 9.23 -3.23
N GLU A 301 12.17 10.31 -2.45
CA GLU A 301 13.29 10.71 -1.58
C GLU A 301 13.59 9.64 -0.53
N ALA A 302 12.56 9.11 0.13
CA ALA A 302 12.71 8.05 1.12
C ALA A 302 13.32 6.79 0.48
N GLU A 303 12.83 6.38 -0.69
CA GLU A 303 13.32 5.19 -1.37
C GLU A 303 14.74 5.35 -1.92
N CYS A 304 15.05 6.50 -2.54
CA CYS A 304 16.39 6.77 -3.05
C CYS A 304 17.42 6.79 -1.91
N HIS A 305 17.11 7.43 -0.79
CA HIS A 305 17.98 7.43 0.38
C HIS A 305 18.22 6.01 0.90
N PHE A 306 17.18 5.18 0.98
CA PHE A 306 17.32 3.79 1.39
C PHE A 306 18.28 3.01 0.48
N ILE A 307 18.03 2.99 -0.82
CA ILE A 307 18.73 2.07 -1.75
C ILE A 307 20.10 2.60 -2.22
N THR A 308 20.43 3.86 -1.97
CA THR A 308 21.71 4.46 -2.43
C THR A 308 22.62 4.92 -1.31
N GLU A 309 22.08 5.20 -0.11
CA GLU A 309 22.88 5.67 1.03
C GLU A 309 22.86 4.66 2.18
N ALA A 310 21.67 4.28 2.65
CA ALA A 310 21.57 3.42 3.83
C ALA A 310 21.89 1.95 3.53
N LEU A 311 21.47 1.47 2.36
CA LEU A 311 21.79 0.14 1.84
C LEU A 311 22.17 0.25 0.35
N PRO A 312 23.41 0.69 0.04
CA PRO A 312 23.78 1.03 -1.32
C PRO A 312 23.69 -0.17 -2.28
N CYS A 313 22.91 -0.04 -3.36
CA CYS A 313 22.82 -1.06 -4.41
C CYS A 313 24.17 -1.32 -5.13
N SER A 314 25.15 -0.44 -4.96
CA SER A 314 26.52 -0.67 -5.42
C SER A 314 27.18 -1.88 -4.76
N LEU A 315 26.70 -2.31 -3.58
CA LEU A 315 27.17 -3.52 -2.91
C LEU A 315 26.95 -4.80 -3.75
N ILE A 316 25.94 -4.81 -4.62
CA ILE A 316 25.66 -5.90 -5.56
C ILE A 316 26.05 -5.57 -7.01
N GLY A 317 26.82 -4.48 -7.21
CA GLY A 317 27.32 -4.06 -8.51
C GLY A 317 26.35 -3.25 -9.37
N MET A 318 25.29 -2.67 -8.78
CA MET A 318 24.38 -1.75 -9.49
C MET A 318 24.85 -0.29 -9.38
N ASN A 319 24.52 0.52 -10.39
CA ASN A 319 24.81 1.96 -10.39
C ASN A 319 23.69 2.74 -9.68
N SER A 320 24.05 3.51 -8.66
CA SER A 320 23.09 4.29 -7.85
C SER A 320 22.37 5.38 -8.64
N GLU A 321 23.01 6.02 -9.62
CA GLU A 321 22.36 7.06 -10.46
C GLU A 321 21.27 6.43 -11.35
N LEU A 322 21.56 5.27 -11.94
CA LEU A 322 20.56 4.51 -12.70
C LEU A 322 19.44 4.01 -11.79
N MET A 323 19.74 3.61 -10.54
CA MET A 323 18.70 3.22 -9.58
C MET A 323 17.77 4.40 -9.25
N ILE A 324 18.33 5.60 -9.01
CA ILE A 324 17.53 6.82 -8.79
C ILE A 324 16.66 7.14 -10.02
N GLN A 325 17.23 7.02 -11.23
CA GLN A 325 16.45 7.22 -12.46
C GLN A 325 15.31 6.21 -12.58
N TYR A 326 15.54 4.95 -12.23
CA TYR A 326 14.50 3.91 -12.24
C TYR A 326 13.37 4.22 -11.25
N ILE A 327 13.69 4.62 -10.02
CA ILE A 327 12.66 4.98 -9.01
C ILE A 327 11.83 6.17 -9.50
N ARG A 328 12.46 7.18 -10.11
CA ARG A 328 11.77 8.32 -10.73
C ARG A 328 10.88 7.91 -11.89
N PHE A 329 11.32 6.96 -12.73
CA PHE A 329 10.51 6.39 -13.80
C PHE A 329 9.26 5.68 -13.24
N VAL A 330 9.41 4.89 -12.18
CA VAL A 330 8.28 4.22 -11.49
C VAL A 330 7.30 5.26 -10.92
N ALA A 331 7.82 6.32 -10.30
CA ALA A 331 7.00 7.40 -9.75
C ALA A 331 6.23 8.18 -10.84
N ASP A 332 6.86 8.47 -11.98
CA ASP A 332 6.18 9.08 -13.13
C ASP A 332 5.09 8.16 -13.71
N ARG A 333 5.28 6.84 -13.65
CA ARG A 333 4.25 5.86 -14.03
C ARG A 333 3.05 5.93 -13.08
N LEU A 334 3.30 6.00 -11.77
CA LEU A 334 2.24 6.21 -10.78
C LEU A 334 1.45 7.49 -11.07
N CYS A 335 2.14 8.62 -11.29
CA CYS A 335 1.47 9.88 -11.65
C CYS A 335 0.59 9.72 -12.89
N ALA A 336 1.10 9.06 -13.94
CA ALA A 336 0.33 8.81 -15.15
C ALA A 336 -0.90 7.90 -14.91
N MET A 337 -0.81 6.92 -14.01
CA MET A 337 -1.94 6.03 -13.67
C MET A 337 -3.09 6.77 -12.98
N ILE A 338 -2.83 7.91 -12.35
CA ILE A 338 -3.84 8.75 -11.69
C ILE A 338 -4.17 10.05 -12.45
N ASP A 339 -3.82 10.09 -13.75
CA ASP A 339 -3.99 11.27 -14.61
C ASP A 339 -3.33 12.55 -14.08
N ALA A 340 -2.27 12.42 -13.27
CA ALA A 340 -1.48 13.54 -12.77
C ALA A 340 -0.26 13.81 -13.68
N PRO A 341 0.16 15.08 -13.83
CA PRO A 341 1.39 15.41 -14.56
C PRO A 341 2.61 14.69 -14.00
N LYS A 342 3.46 14.16 -14.88
CA LYS A 342 4.76 13.59 -14.53
C LYS A 342 5.66 14.64 -13.86
N ILE A 343 6.56 14.19 -12.99
CA ILE A 343 7.45 15.05 -12.21
C ILE A 343 8.84 15.11 -12.85
N TRP A 344 9.40 13.96 -13.24
CA TRP A 344 10.79 13.87 -13.72
C TRP A 344 10.93 13.69 -15.23
N ASN A 345 9.93 13.08 -15.88
CA ASN A 345 9.92 12.74 -17.31
C ASN A 345 11.15 11.92 -17.74
N VAL A 346 11.49 10.90 -16.96
CA VAL A 346 12.64 10.01 -17.24
C VAL A 346 12.21 8.66 -17.81
N GLU A 347 13.14 8.01 -18.53
CA GLU A 347 12.94 6.67 -19.09
C GLU A 347 13.47 5.57 -18.16
N ASN A 348 13.02 4.33 -18.36
CA ASN A 348 13.51 3.16 -17.61
C ASN A 348 14.97 2.85 -18.00
N PRO A 349 15.94 2.94 -17.06
CA PRO A 349 17.34 2.65 -17.33
C PRO A 349 17.69 1.16 -17.32
N PHE A 350 16.77 0.28 -16.92
CA PHE A 350 17.00 -1.15 -16.74
C PHE A 350 16.14 -2.00 -17.70
N PRO A 351 16.66 -2.39 -18.87
CA PRO A 351 15.92 -3.18 -19.86
C PRO A 351 15.40 -4.52 -19.33
N PHE A 352 16.11 -5.13 -18.37
CA PHE A 352 15.69 -6.41 -17.78
C PHE A 352 14.36 -6.29 -17.03
N MET A 353 14.03 -5.12 -16.47
CA MET A 353 12.73 -4.88 -15.82
C MET A 353 11.55 -4.94 -16.80
N ASN A 354 11.78 -4.66 -18.09
CA ASN A 354 10.74 -4.81 -19.11
C ASN A 354 10.51 -6.27 -19.52
N LEU A 355 11.58 -7.08 -19.51
CA LEU A 355 11.53 -8.50 -19.91
C LEU A 355 10.77 -9.35 -18.89
N ILE A 356 10.94 -9.04 -17.62
CA ILE A 356 10.25 -9.74 -16.52
C ILE A 356 8.72 -9.60 -16.65
N SER A 357 8.23 -8.40 -16.99
CA SER A 357 6.79 -8.20 -17.23
C SER A 357 6.22 -9.04 -18.37
N LEU A 358 7.05 -9.53 -19.30
CA LEU A 358 6.68 -10.41 -20.40
C LEU A 358 6.79 -11.90 -20.01
N GLU A 359 7.85 -12.29 -19.30
CA GLU A 359 8.04 -13.66 -18.81
C GLU A 359 6.96 -14.06 -17.79
N THR A 360 6.59 -13.18 -16.86
CA THR A 360 5.52 -13.45 -15.88
C THR A 360 4.17 -13.63 -16.57
N LYS A 361 3.91 -12.93 -17.70
CA LYS A 361 2.69 -13.11 -18.50
C LYS A 361 2.69 -14.42 -19.29
N GLY A 362 3.84 -14.89 -19.79
CA GLY A 362 3.96 -16.16 -20.51
C GLY A 362 3.93 -17.39 -19.60
N ASN A 363 4.82 -17.42 -18.60
CA ASN A 363 5.00 -18.56 -17.71
C ASN A 363 3.76 -18.85 -16.85
N PHE A 364 3.04 -17.83 -16.38
CA PHE A 364 1.93 -18.05 -15.44
C PHE A 364 0.71 -18.73 -16.07
N PHE A 365 0.34 -18.36 -17.30
CA PHE A 365 -0.77 -19.02 -18.01
C PHE A 365 -0.41 -20.45 -18.45
N GLU A 366 0.85 -20.70 -18.79
CA GLU A 366 1.31 -22.03 -19.22
C GLU A 366 1.49 -22.99 -18.04
N VAL A 367 2.11 -22.53 -16.94
CA VAL A 367 2.35 -23.37 -15.74
C VAL A 367 1.04 -23.72 -15.03
N ARG A 368 0.09 -22.78 -14.85
CA ARG A 368 -1.21 -23.12 -14.24
C ARG A 368 -2.10 -23.99 -15.13
N ASN A 369 -2.11 -23.79 -16.45
CA ASN A 369 -2.90 -24.66 -17.35
C ASN A 369 -2.41 -26.12 -17.28
N SER A 370 -1.12 -26.35 -17.06
CA SER A 370 -0.59 -27.72 -16.88
C SER A 370 -0.99 -28.36 -15.54
N GLN A 371 -1.08 -27.59 -14.45
CA GLN A 371 -1.52 -28.10 -13.14
C GLN A 371 -3.04 -28.30 -13.01
N TYR A 372 -3.85 -27.59 -13.81
CA TYR A 372 -5.30 -27.81 -13.91
C TYR A 372 -5.71 -29.04 -14.73
N SER A 373 -4.75 -29.73 -15.36
CA SER A 373 -4.99 -31.08 -15.91
C SER A 373 -5.05 -32.10 -14.76
N ARG A 374 -6.05 -31.96 -13.86
CA ARG A 374 -6.36 -33.00 -12.89
C ARG A 374 -6.80 -34.27 -13.63
N PRO A 375 -6.37 -35.46 -13.19
CA PRO A 375 -6.84 -36.72 -13.76
C PRO A 375 -8.34 -36.85 -13.47
N THR A 376 -9.17 -36.84 -14.52
CA THR A 376 -10.53 -37.40 -14.45
C THR A 376 -10.40 -38.88 -14.15
N THR A 377 -10.55 -39.27 -12.87
CA THR A 377 -11.30 -40.45 -12.39
C THR A 377 -10.99 -40.71 -10.92
N VAL A 378 -11.92 -40.38 -10.02
CA VAL A 378 -12.37 -41.30 -8.97
C VAL A 378 -13.86 -41.05 -8.79
N ALA A 379 -14.69 -42.02 -9.20
CA ALA A 379 -16.11 -42.03 -8.90
C ALA A 379 -16.29 -42.41 -7.43
N THR A 380 -16.67 -41.46 -6.59
CA THR A 380 -17.24 -41.74 -5.27
C THR A 380 -18.70 -41.36 -5.29
N ASN A 381 -19.57 -42.38 -5.32
CA ASN A 381 -21.00 -42.23 -5.12
C ASN A 381 -21.26 -41.61 -3.74
N PHE A 382 -21.73 -40.37 -3.71
CA PHE A 382 -22.33 -39.79 -2.51
C PHE A 382 -23.82 -40.18 -2.50
N GLN A 383 -24.21 -41.06 -1.58
CA GLN A 383 -25.60 -41.18 -1.15
C GLN A 383 -25.83 -40.21 0.00
N VAL A 384 -26.90 -39.43 -0.11
CA VAL A 384 -27.38 -38.53 0.93
C VAL A 384 -28.34 -39.34 1.81
N ASP A 385 -28.00 -39.55 3.08
CA ASP A 385 -28.97 -40.04 4.06
C ASP A 385 -29.89 -38.89 4.47
N GLU A 386 -31.20 -39.12 4.40
CA GLU A 386 -32.29 -38.15 4.66
C GLU A 386 -32.47 -37.79 6.14
N ASP A 387 -31.41 -37.44 6.86
CA ASP A 387 -31.54 -36.76 8.16
C ASP A 387 -30.35 -35.82 8.36
N PHE A 388 -30.44 -34.59 7.82
CA PHE A 388 -29.89 -33.36 8.42
C PHE A 388 -30.40 -32.10 7.70
#